data_AF-A0A6I2TWR6-F1
#
_entry.id   AF-A0A6I2TWR6-F1
#
_cell.length_a   1.000
_cell.length_b   1.000
_cell.length_c   1.000
_cell.angle_alpha   90.00
_cell.angle_beta   90.00
_cell.angle_gamma   90.00
#
_symmetry.space_group_name_H-M   'P 1'
#
loop_
_entity.id
_entity.type
_entity.pdbx_description
1 polymer ?
#
loop_
_entity_poly.entity_id
_entity_poly.type
_entity_poly.pdbx_seq_one_letter_code
_entity_poly.pdbx_strand_id
1 'polypeptide(L)'
;MFNDYNKEFQFLINVSREAYQKKEDARACLVYAGAKAIQRNKMAFVQKEMTIPQFLDLATTGHTFCNLFNFNPKKEYWIKNSKGQSYQTYPLYCKGENKGAMKIQFKSDKYFQGSQAVFVDVDYTSYKTVPEYLAKLSMQPTCVYMSFSDGIEKSKVKSRRFRLVYVFDEILDQQKFLYVSKSINDQIIADTGEDMEDDCGTRMSQYMNGVYGNDEKYEFDWIYTPRDFCVSGDYYIKPYIEETKEPEPEPEDDPMKFDNQMLNDMESMEYKTFMHLYSTRYKYIYRTEKDAWEDGLYQFTDENYLQLYYYREKVKDGEHRRKKLFWAACLRRLINPEIDPNTLLFNLYVDRERFYDNSDEVMSIACLTRRVRKAFEMTYEELQRFCGATVAYWKANRPYRIFKSGIVELYGSVTCVMKIIRYKELDVLYDRSISLKENIERGLTVPQSTLYRYCADRMIDTNPNRPITEREKRQQKRDLKQEKIALFQKLYDPDKSIRHNKEYLADKGLNISVGTIAEWSKLYYKQDFARQIERLRDNTCFDVDLPVLNFDMDILANEKEPYLEETKSYEMYNWELPPLYWENNNPCMCFS
;
A
#
# COMPACT_ATOMS: atom_id res chain seq x y z
N MET A 1 -12.79 48.89 -19.91
CA MET A 1 -14.01 49.67 -20.20
C MET A 1 -14.82 49.71 -18.91
N PHE A 2 -15.40 50.87 -18.59
CA PHE A 2 -16.13 51.10 -17.35
C PHE A 2 -17.40 50.23 -17.31
N ASN A 3 -17.50 49.27 -16.38
CA ASN A 3 -18.77 48.60 -16.08
C ASN A 3 -19.57 49.49 -15.12
N ASP A 4 -20.75 49.90 -15.57
CA ASP A 4 -21.71 50.68 -14.80
C ASP A 4 -22.11 49.92 -13.51
N TYR A 5 -21.93 50.59 -12.38
CA TYR A 5 -22.36 50.16 -11.05
C TYR A 5 -23.87 49.97 -11.03
N ASN A 6 -24.37 48.73 -11.02
CA ASN A 6 -25.79 48.46 -10.96
C ASN A 6 -26.17 47.67 -9.71
N LYS A 7 -26.44 48.40 -8.62
CA LYS A 7 -26.98 47.86 -7.36
C LYS A 7 -28.32 47.13 -7.51
N GLU A 8 -28.98 47.30 -8.65
CA GLU A 8 -30.25 46.65 -8.97
C GLU A 8 -30.06 45.39 -9.85
N PHE A 9 -28.83 45.00 -10.18
CA PHE A 9 -28.60 43.78 -10.95
C PHE A 9 -29.14 42.57 -10.20
N GLN A 10 -30.00 41.81 -10.88
CA GLN A 10 -30.58 40.58 -10.35
C GLN A 10 -29.94 39.39 -11.04
N PHE A 11 -29.64 38.35 -10.25
CA PHE A 11 -29.08 37.11 -10.76
C PHE A 11 -29.85 35.91 -10.23
N LEU A 12 -29.83 34.83 -11.00
CA LEU A 12 -30.50 33.58 -10.70
C LEU A 12 -29.60 32.66 -9.89
N ILE A 13 -30.13 32.18 -8.76
CA ILE A 13 -29.46 31.21 -7.91
C ILE A 13 -30.47 30.32 -7.17
N ASN A 14 -30.07 29.09 -6.87
CA ASN A 14 -30.86 28.21 -6.01
C ASN A 14 -30.50 28.43 -4.54
N VAL A 15 -31.47 28.82 -3.72
CA VAL A 15 -31.31 29.04 -2.27
C VAL A 15 -32.07 28.00 -1.46
N SER A 16 -31.52 27.57 -0.32
CA SER A 16 -32.21 26.66 0.58
C SER A 16 -33.51 27.26 1.11
N ARG A 17 -34.51 26.40 1.38
CA ARG A 17 -35.76 26.79 2.04
C ARG A 17 -35.56 27.22 3.49
N GLU A 18 -34.56 26.64 4.14
CA GLU A 18 -34.25 26.87 5.55
C GLU A 18 -32.84 27.47 5.69
N ALA A 19 -32.68 28.32 6.70
CA ALA A 19 -31.40 28.81 7.19
C ALA A 19 -30.87 27.92 8.32
N TYR A 20 -29.55 27.74 8.38
CA TYR A 20 -28.89 26.87 9.35
C TYR A 20 -28.02 27.70 10.29
N GLN A 21 -28.10 27.42 11.60
CA GLN A 21 -27.35 28.17 12.60
C GLN A 21 -25.90 27.69 12.72
N LYS A 22 -25.66 26.42 12.40
CA LYS A 22 -24.34 25.80 12.44
C LYS A 22 -24.08 24.96 11.19
N LYS A 23 -22.78 24.74 10.90
CA LYS A 23 -22.35 23.87 9.79
C LYS A 23 -22.87 22.44 9.94
N GLU A 24 -22.93 21.95 11.18
CA GLU A 24 -23.41 20.61 11.52
C GLU A 24 -24.90 20.44 11.20
N ASP A 25 -25.72 21.49 11.39
CA ASP A 25 -27.14 21.46 11.08
C ASP A 25 -27.36 21.32 9.58
N ALA A 26 -26.65 22.13 8.78
CA ALA A 26 -26.69 22.06 7.32
C ALA A 26 -26.26 20.66 6.84
N ARG A 27 -25.21 20.08 7.44
CA ARG A 27 -24.72 18.73 7.12
C ARG A 27 -25.72 17.63 7.51
N ALA A 28 -26.38 17.76 8.66
CA ALA A 28 -27.41 16.81 9.10
C ALA A 28 -28.61 16.81 8.14
N CYS A 29 -28.99 17.98 7.61
CA CYS A 29 -30.10 18.12 6.67
C CYS A 29 -29.85 17.56 5.25
N LEU A 30 -28.63 17.10 4.93
CA LEU A 30 -28.32 16.43 3.65
C LEU A 30 -29.05 15.09 3.52
N VAL A 31 -29.33 14.42 4.64
CA VAL A 31 -29.99 13.12 4.70
C VAL A 31 -31.24 13.18 5.58
N TYR A 32 -32.24 12.36 5.25
CA TYR A 32 -33.53 12.38 5.97
C TYR A 32 -33.39 12.03 7.46
N ALA A 33 -32.56 11.04 7.79
CA ALA A 33 -32.34 10.62 9.18
C ALA A 33 -31.69 11.73 10.02
N GLY A 34 -30.73 12.47 9.44
CA GLY A 34 -30.05 13.58 10.10
C GLY A 34 -30.98 14.77 10.32
N ALA A 35 -31.71 15.20 9.27
CA ALA A 35 -32.75 16.22 9.37
C ALA A 35 -33.76 15.91 10.49
N LYS A 36 -34.25 14.67 10.53
CA LYS A 36 -35.22 14.23 11.55
C LYS A 36 -34.64 14.28 12.96
N ALA A 37 -33.36 13.93 13.14
CA ALA A 37 -32.70 13.94 14.45
C ALA A 37 -32.63 15.35 15.07
N ILE A 38 -32.50 16.38 14.24
CA ILE A 38 -32.50 17.79 14.68
C ILE A 38 -33.86 18.47 14.52
N GLN A 39 -34.93 17.71 14.25
CA GLN A 39 -36.31 18.19 14.07
C GLN A 39 -36.45 19.23 12.95
N ARG A 40 -35.74 19.05 11.84
CA ARG A 40 -35.79 19.93 10.66
C ARG A 40 -36.20 19.17 9.40
N ASN A 41 -36.51 19.89 8.32
CA ASN A 41 -36.72 19.25 7.03
C ASN A 41 -35.39 18.91 6.35
N LYS A 42 -35.45 17.93 5.46
CA LYS A 42 -34.34 17.66 4.54
C LYS A 42 -34.11 18.88 3.65
N MET A 43 -32.84 19.22 3.42
CA MET A 43 -32.44 20.37 2.63
C MET A 43 -33.08 20.33 1.23
N ALA A 44 -33.67 21.44 0.85
CA ALA A 44 -34.36 21.64 -0.42
C ALA A 44 -34.12 23.05 -0.92
N PHE A 45 -34.06 23.22 -2.24
CA PHE A 45 -33.67 24.49 -2.87
C PHE A 45 -34.80 25.07 -3.70
N VAL A 46 -34.88 26.40 -3.75
CA VAL A 46 -35.79 27.15 -4.61
C VAL A 46 -34.97 28.11 -5.46
N GLN A 47 -35.24 28.11 -6.75
CA GLN A 47 -34.65 29.09 -7.65
C GLN A 47 -35.25 30.45 -7.35
N LYS A 48 -34.39 31.43 -7.12
CA LYS A 48 -34.78 32.82 -6.92
C LYS A 48 -33.91 33.72 -7.80
N GLU A 49 -34.55 34.76 -8.27
CA GLU A 49 -33.88 35.93 -8.81
C GLU A 49 -33.72 36.93 -7.66
N MET A 50 -32.51 37.42 -7.44
CA MET A 50 -32.20 38.28 -6.31
C MET A 50 -31.08 39.27 -6.62
N THR A 51 -31.09 40.40 -5.92
CA THR A 51 -30.02 41.39 -5.92
C THR A 51 -28.87 40.96 -4.98
N ILE A 52 -27.69 41.56 -5.13
CA ILE A 52 -26.53 41.30 -4.26
C ILE A 52 -26.85 41.53 -2.76
N PRO A 53 -27.52 42.62 -2.35
CA PRO A 53 -27.88 42.82 -0.95
C PRO A 53 -28.82 41.74 -0.40
N GLN A 54 -29.81 41.30 -1.20
CA GLN A 54 -30.73 40.22 -0.82
C GLN A 54 -29.99 38.88 -0.70
N PHE A 55 -29.06 38.60 -1.61
CA PHE A 55 -28.20 37.43 -1.52
C PHE A 55 -27.36 37.45 -0.25
N LEU A 56 -26.69 38.57 0.04
CA LEU A 56 -25.85 38.72 1.23
C LEU A 56 -26.65 38.61 2.52
N ASP A 57 -27.87 39.15 2.58
CA ASP A 57 -28.77 38.98 3.73
C ASP A 57 -29.13 37.50 3.97
N LEU A 58 -29.45 36.76 2.91
CA LEU A 58 -29.69 35.32 3.00
C LEU A 58 -28.41 34.56 3.40
N ALA A 59 -27.25 34.99 2.92
CA ALA A 59 -25.96 34.37 3.24
C ALA A 59 -25.60 34.57 4.72
N THR A 60 -25.77 35.77 5.28
CA THR A 60 -25.48 36.08 6.69
C THR A 60 -26.57 35.61 7.67
N THR A 61 -27.71 35.15 7.15
CA THR A 61 -28.73 34.44 7.94
C THR A 61 -28.58 32.92 7.89
N GLY A 62 -27.55 32.39 7.22
CA GLY A 62 -27.22 30.96 7.22
C GLY A 62 -27.93 30.12 6.16
N HIS A 63 -28.51 30.74 5.12
CA HIS A 63 -29.01 29.99 3.97
C HIS A 63 -27.87 29.38 3.15
N THR A 64 -28.15 28.31 2.41
CA THR A 64 -27.18 27.69 1.50
C THR A 64 -27.57 27.93 0.06
N PHE A 65 -26.58 27.92 -0.83
CA PHE A 65 -26.74 28.27 -2.23
C PHE A 65 -26.17 27.20 -3.14
N CYS A 66 -26.75 27.02 -4.32
CA CYS A 66 -26.18 26.18 -5.36
C CYS A 66 -26.54 26.71 -6.75
N ASN A 67 -25.91 26.13 -7.76
CA ASN A 67 -26.08 26.49 -9.15
C ASN A 67 -27.48 26.12 -9.69
N LEU A 68 -27.73 26.41 -10.97
CA LEU A 68 -29.00 26.13 -11.63
C LEU A 68 -29.01 24.70 -12.19
N PHE A 69 -30.17 24.04 -12.08
CA PHE A 69 -30.34 22.65 -12.52
C PHE A 69 -31.61 22.49 -13.36
N ASN A 70 -31.50 21.75 -14.45
CA ASN A 70 -32.59 21.50 -15.39
C ASN A 70 -33.07 20.05 -15.31
N PHE A 71 -34.38 19.89 -15.11
CA PHE A 71 -35.07 18.61 -15.13
C PHE A 71 -36.54 18.84 -15.44
N ASN A 72 -37.20 17.83 -16.02
CA ASN A 72 -38.65 17.84 -16.17
C ASN A 72 -39.33 17.58 -14.81
N PRO A 73 -40.09 18.54 -14.24
CA PRO A 73 -40.70 18.41 -12.92
C PRO A 73 -41.84 17.38 -12.85
N LYS A 74 -42.39 16.99 -14.00
CA LYS A 74 -43.49 16.00 -14.12
C LYS A 74 -42.99 14.58 -14.40
N LYS A 75 -41.67 14.37 -14.44
CA LYS A 75 -41.06 13.07 -14.71
C LYS A 75 -40.38 12.53 -13.44
N GLU A 76 -40.49 11.23 -13.24
CA GLU A 76 -39.72 10.53 -12.21
C GLU A 76 -38.35 10.11 -12.73
N TYR A 77 -37.35 10.17 -11.87
CA TYR A 77 -35.97 9.79 -12.17
C TYR A 77 -35.50 8.71 -11.21
N TRP A 78 -34.69 7.78 -11.72
CA TRP A 78 -33.99 6.80 -10.91
C TRP A 78 -32.85 7.47 -10.15
N ILE A 79 -32.88 7.34 -8.83
CA ILE A 79 -31.87 7.86 -7.91
C ILE A 79 -31.32 6.69 -7.10
N LYS A 80 -29.99 6.61 -6.99
CA LYS A 80 -29.30 5.66 -6.12
C LYS A 80 -29.06 6.31 -4.75
N ASN A 81 -29.44 5.66 -3.66
CA ASN A 81 -29.15 6.16 -2.32
C ASN A 81 -27.71 5.82 -1.88
N SER A 82 -27.29 6.34 -0.72
CA SER A 82 -25.95 6.08 -0.15
C SER A 82 -25.69 4.60 0.21
N LYS A 83 -26.72 3.75 0.23
CA LYS A 83 -26.62 2.30 0.43
C LYS A 83 -26.63 1.52 -0.89
N GLY A 84 -26.58 2.22 -2.02
CA GLY A 84 -26.58 1.63 -3.36
C GLY A 84 -27.95 1.20 -3.89
N GLN A 85 -29.05 1.46 -3.17
CA GLN A 85 -30.40 1.07 -3.60
C GLN A 85 -31.00 2.13 -4.52
N SER A 86 -31.62 1.68 -5.61
CA SER A 86 -32.28 2.54 -6.60
C SER A 86 -33.76 2.72 -6.28
N TYR A 87 -34.26 3.95 -6.38
CA TYR A 87 -35.68 4.28 -6.26
C TYR A 87 -36.06 5.40 -7.22
N GLN A 88 -37.33 5.47 -7.60
CA GLN A 88 -37.86 6.54 -8.44
C GLN A 88 -38.39 7.69 -7.59
N THR A 89 -38.16 8.92 -8.05
CA THR A 89 -38.71 10.11 -7.41
C THR A 89 -38.81 11.28 -8.40
N TYR A 90 -39.81 12.15 -8.21
CA TYR A 90 -39.86 13.47 -8.82
C TYR A 90 -38.73 14.38 -8.29
N PRO A 91 -38.21 15.31 -9.12
CA PRO A 91 -37.18 16.26 -8.71
C PRO A 91 -37.65 17.27 -7.67
N LEU A 92 -38.92 17.65 -7.74
CA LEU A 92 -39.53 18.57 -6.78
C LEU A 92 -40.28 17.81 -5.69
N TYR A 93 -40.40 18.43 -4.51
CA TYR A 93 -41.34 17.96 -3.50
C TYR A 93 -42.79 18.23 -3.95
N CYS A 94 -43.61 17.18 -3.98
CA CYS A 94 -45.02 17.30 -4.40
C CYS A 94 -45.95 17.77 -3.27
N LYS A 95 -45.55 17.57 -2.00
CA LYS A 95 -46.34 17.81 -0.78
C LYS A 95 -45.44 18.27 0.38
N GLY A 96 -46.04 18.78 1.45
CA GLY A 96 -45.35 19.25 2.65
C GLY A 96 -44.78 20.67 2.54
N GLU A 97 -44.03 21.09 3.54
CA GLU A 97 -43.45 22.45 3.65
C GLU A 97 -42.46 22.76 2.51
N ASN A 98 -41.77 21.74 2.01
CA ASN A 98 -40.87 21.88 0.88
C ASN A 98 -41.56 21.87 -0.49
N LYS A 99 -42.90 21.86 -0.58
CA LYS A 99 -43.62 21.75 -1.86
C LYS A 99 -43.08 22.75 -2.90
N GLY A 100 -42.80 22.24 -4.11
CA GLY A 100 -42.24 23.01 -5.22
C GLY A 100 -40.72 23.25 -5.13
N ALA A 101 -40.05 22.91 -4.03
CA ALA A 101 -38.59 23.00 -3.92
C ALA A 101 -37.91 21.77 -4.52
N MET A 102 -36.73 21.98 -5.10
CA MET A 102 -35.85 20.94 -5.61
C MET A 102 -35.30 20.10 -4.46
N LYS A 103 -35.40 18.78 -4.60
CA LYS A 103 -34.77 17.82 -3.70
C LYS A 103 -33.27 17.82 -3.89
N ILE A 104 -32.51 17.76 -2.80
CA ILE A 104 -31.05 17.74 -2.84
C ILE A 104 -30.43 16.62 -3.69
N GLN A 105 -31.12 15.49 -3.92
CA GLN A 105 -30.60 14.41 -4.77
C GLN A 105 -30.45 14.83 -6.24
N PHE A 106 -31.15 15.89 -6.66
CA PHE A 106 -31.10 16.43 -8.01
C PHE A 106 -30.05 17.53 -8.17
N LYS A 107 -29.35 17.90 -7.09
CA LYS A 107 -28.12 18.69 -7.11
C LYS A 107 -26.96 17.79 -7.57
N SER A 108 -26.93 17.51 -8.86
CA SER A 108 -25.96 16.62 -9.52
C SER A 108 -25.49 17.27 -10.81
N ASP A 109 -24.22 17.04 -11.17
CA ASP A 109 -23.60 17.57 -12.38
C ASP A 109 -24.39 17.16 -13.64
N LYS A 110 -25.02 15.97 -13.63
CA LYS A 110 -25.90 15.47 -14.70
C LYS A 110 -27.06 16.42 -15.04
N TYR A 111 -27.57 17.13 -14.04
CA TYR A 111 -28.70 18.03 -14.21
C TYR A 111 -28.25 19.50 -14.25
N PHE A 112 -26.95 19.77 -14.30
CA PHE A 112 -26.45 21.14 -14.31
C PHE A 112 -26.96 21.89 -15.54
N GLN A 113 -27.58 23.04 -15.30
CA GLN A 113 -28.06 23.93 -16.36
C GLN A 113 -27.05 25.06 -16.60
N GLY A 114 -26.47 25.58 -15.52
CA GLY A 114 -25.58 26.71 -15.58
C GLY A 114 -25.38 27.35 -14.21
N SER A 115 -24.56 28.39 -14.17
CA SER A 115 -24.37 29.22 -12.99
C SER A 115 -24.26 30.69 -13.37
N GLN A 116 -24.86 31.57 -12.58
CA GLN A 116 -24.66 33.01 -12.71
C GLN A 116 -23.73 33.56 -11.61
N ALA A 117 -23.25 32.70 -10.71
CA ALA A 117 -22.35 33.09 -9.62
C ALA A 117 -21.26 32.01 -9.40
N VAL A 118 -20.01 32.43 -9.41
CA VAL A 118 -18.85 31.60 -9.08
C VAL A 118 -18.42 31.89 -7.65
N PHE A 119 -18.25 30.83 -6.87
CA PHE A 119 -17.87 30.89 -5.47
C PHE A 119 -16.45 30.36 -5.29
N VAL A 120 -15.65 31.05 -4.48
CA VAL A 120 -14.31 30.62 -4.10
C VAL A 120 -14.23 30.58 -2.58
N ASP A 121 -13.93 29.41 -2.01
CA ASP A 121 -13.71 29.23 -0.57
C ASP A 121 -12.27 29.61 -0.22
N VAL A 122 -12.08 30.70 0.52
CA VAL A 122 -10.77 31.08 1.07
C VAL A 122 -10.65 30.46 2.45
N ASP A 123 -9.80 29.45 2.55
CA ASP A 123 -9.47 28.75 3.79
C ASP A 123 -8.00 29.00 4.17
N TYR A 124 -7.74 29.24 5.45
CA TYR A 124 -6.36 29.31 5.99
C TYR A 124 -5.45 30.39 5.40
N THR A 125 -6.02 31.54 5.05
CA THR A 125 -5.21 32.69 4.61
C THR A 125 -4.26 33.20 5.71
N SER A 126 -3.06 33.62 5.32
CA SER A 126 -2.03 34.26 6.16
C SER A 126 -2.32 35.73 6.45
N TYR A 127 -3.24 36.34 5.70
CA TYR A 127 -3.67 37.72 5.88
C TYR A 127 -4.54 37.85 7.15
N LYS A 128 -4.32 38.92 7.93
CA LYS A 128 -4.96 39.06 9.25
C LYS A 128 -6.40 39.53 9.13
N THR A 129 -6.70 40.31 8.10
CA THR A 129 -8.04 40.86 7.85
C THR A 129 -8.47 40.60 6.42
N VAL A 130 -9.79 40.52 6.21
CA VAL A 130 -10.38 40.34 4.87
C VAL A 130 -10.02 41.52 3.94
N PRO A 131 -10.04 42.80 4.38
CA PRO A 131 -9.63 43.91 3.54
C PRO A 131 -8.17 43.84 3.08
N GLU A 132 -7.25 43.35 3.92
CA GLU A 132 -5.85 43.14 3.53
C GLU A 132 -5.71 42.12 2.41
N TYR A 133 -6.48 41.03 2.47
CA TYR A 133 -6.54 40.01 1.43
C TYR A 133 -7.11 40.59 0.14
N LEU A 134 -8.26 41.27 0.25
CA LEU A 134 -8.95 41.87 -0.89
C LEU A 134 -8.10 42.91 -1.61
N ALA A 135 -7.28 43.68 -0.89
CA ALA A 135 -6.38 44.67 -1.49
C ALA A 135 -5.29 44.07 -2.39
N LYS A 136 -5.10 42.74 -2.38
CA LYS A 136 -4.17 42.03 -3.26
C LYS A 136 -4.80 41.58 -4.57
N LEU A 137 -6.12 41.40 -4.58
CA LEU A 137 -6.82 40.89 -5.75
C LEU A 137 -6.86 41.93 -6.86
N SER A 138 -6.31 41.55 -8.01
CA SER A 138 -6.41 42.28 -9.28
C SER A 138 -7.86 42.37 -9.75
N MET A 139 -8.64 41.31 -9.52
CA MET A 139 -10.05 41.19 -9.85
C MET A 139 -10.88 41.08 -8.56
N GLN A 140 -11.56 42.16 -8.19
CA GLN A 140 -12.34 42.22 -6.96
C GLN A 140 -13.58 41.33 -7.04
N PRO A 141 -13.94 40.58 -5.99
CA PRO A 141 -15.20 39.85 -5.98
C PRO A 141 -16.39 40.81 -6.07
N THR A 142 -17.53 40.34 -6.55
CA THR A 142 -18.80 41.07 -6.47
C THR A 142 -19.20 41.29 -5.02
N CYS A 143 -19.09 40.25 -4.20
CA CYS A 143 -19.31 40.33 -2.77
C CYS A 143 -18.55 39.25 -2.00
N VAL A 144 -18.46 39.43 -0.68
CA VAL A 144 -17.77 38.54 0.25
C VAL A 144 -18.60 38.34 1.49
N TYR A 145 -18.64 37.12 2.00
CA TYR A 145 -19.24 36.80 3.28
C TYR A 145 -18.44 35.72 4.02
N MET A 146 -18.52 35.70 5.35
CA MET A 146 -17.71 34.79 6.16
C MET A 146 -18.20 33.34 6.06
N SER A 147 -17.32 32.39 6.38
CA SER A 147 -17.71 31.00 6.53
C SER A 147 -18.07 30.66 7.99
N PHE A 148 -18.83 29.59 8.23
CA PHE A 148 -19.04 29.05 9.58
C PHE A 148 -17.75 28.73 10.35
N SER A 149 -16.63 28.56 9.65
CA SER A 149 -15.34 28.18 10.23
C SER A 149 -14.39 29.36 10.39
N ASP A 150 -14.84 30.58 10.11
CA ASP A 150 -14.06 31.80 10.31
C ASP A 150 -13.64 31.98 11.77
N GLY A 151 -12.37 32.28 11.99
CA GLY A 151 -11.83 32.51 13.33
C GLY A 151 -11.77 31.27 14.23
N ILE A 152 -12.14 30.08 13.74
CA ILE A 152 -11.96 28.82 14.47
C ILE A 152 -10.48 28.43 14.41
N GLU A 153 -9.85 28.35 15.59
CA GLU A 153 -8.47 27.91 15.77
C GLU A 153 -8.34 26.42 15.48
N LYS A 154 -7.42 26.05 14.57
CA LYS A 154 -7.04 24.66 14.29
C LYS A 154 -5.51 24.57 14.34
N SER A 155 -4.98 23.58 15.06
CA SER A 155 -3.52 23.38 15.22
C SER A 155 -2.76 24.64 15.70
N LYS A 156 -3.36 25.41 16.63
CA LYS A 156 -2.82 26.68 17.18
C LYS A 156 -2.70 27.85 16.17
N VAL A 157 -3.32 27.72 15.00
CA VAL A 157 -3.40 28.79 14.01
C VAL A 157 -4.84 29.23 13.89
N LYS A 158 -5.09 30.51 14.23
CA LYS A 158 -6.36 31.19 13.96
C LYS A 158 -6.24 31.88 12.60
N SER A 159 -6.94 31.36 11.61
CA SER A 159 -7.00 31.92 10.25
C SER A 159 -8.37 32.50 9.94
N ARG A 160 -8.41 33.49 9.04
CA ARG A 160 -9.67 33.98 8.48
C ARG A 160 -10.20 33.01 7.43
N ARG A 161 -11.52 32.84 7.34
CA ARG A 161 -12.15 31.96 6.35
C ARG A 161 -13.44 32.54 5.81
N PHE A 162 -13.46 32.83 4.52
CA PHE A 162 -14.55 33.56 3.88
C PHE A 162 -14.75 33.09 2.45
N ARG A 163 -15.83 33.55 1.81
CA ARG A 163 -16.17 33.21 0.44
C ARG A 163 -16.15 34.44 -0.42
N LEU A 164 -15.43 34.35 -1.52
CA LEU A 164 -15.50 35.32 -2.60
C LEU A 164 -16.61 34.89 -3.55
N VAL A 165 -17.43 35.83 -3.99
CA VAL A 165 -18.52 35.58 -4.94
C VAL A 165 -18.34 36.50 -6.13
N TYR A 166 -18.29 35.92 -7.33
CA TYR A 166 -18.21 36.62 -8.60
C TYR A 166 -19.50 36.37 -9.37
N VAL A 167 -20.28 37.42 -9.64
CA VAL A 167 -21.58 37.36 -10.31
C VAL A 167 -21.43 37.78 -11.76
N PHE A 168 -22.14 37.09 -12.65
CA PHE A 168 -22.05 37.27 -14.09
C PHE A 168 -23.32 37.85 -14.70
N ASP A 169 -23.16 38.64 -15.77
CA ASP A 169 -24.25 39.23 -16.55
C ASP A 169 -25.04 38.18 -17.34
N GLU A 170 -24.45 37.02 -17.59
CA GLU A 170 -25.08 35.87 -18.25
C GLU A 170 -24.98 34.59 -17.40
N ILE A 171 -25.88 33.64 -17.70
CA ILE A 171 -25.77 32.28 -17.15
C ILE A 171 -24.61 31.57 -17.85
N LEU A 172 -23.59 31.21 -17.08
CA LEU A 172 -22.47 30.42 -17.52
C LEU A 172 -22.93 28.96 -17.72
N ASP A 173 -22.84 28.46 -18.95
CA ASP A 173 -22.96 27.03 -19.22
C ASP A 173 -21.81 26.24 -18.57
N GLN A 174 -21.82 24.92 -18.70
CA GLN A 174 -20.82 24.04 -18.12
C GLN A 174 -19.38 24.40 -18.52
N GLN A 175 -19.16 24.74 -19.79
CA GLN A 175 -17.82 25.03 -20.30
C GLN A 175 -17.34 26.38 -19.78
N LYS A 176 -18.18 27.41 -19.89
CA LYS A 176 -17.91 28.74 -19.35
C LYS A 176 -17.65 28.71 -17.85
N PHE A 177 -18.50 28.01 -17.09
CA PHE A 177 -18.37 27.90 -15.64
C PHE A 177 -17.02 27.29 -15.22
N LEU A 178 -16.64 26.17 -15.83
CA LEU A 178 -15.37 25.50 -15.51
C LEU A 178 -14.17 26.37 -15.86
N TYR A 179 -14.19 27.02 -17.03
CA TYR A 179 -13.12 27.90 -17.46
C TYR A 179 -12.96 29.11 -16.54
N VAL A 180 -14.06 29.82 -16.27
CA VAL A 180 -14.06 31.03 -15.44
C VAL A 180 -13.71 30.70 -13.99
N SER A 181 -14.29 29.63 -13.43
CA SER A 181 -13.97 29.19 -12.07
C SER A 181 -12.48 28.88 -11.92
N LYS A 182 -11.89 28.16 -12.89
CA LYS A 182 -10.44 27.92 -12.90
C LYS A 182 -9.63 29.21 -13.02
N SER A 183 -10.01 30.09 -13.95
CA SER A 183 -9.28 31.35 -14.22
C SER A 183 -9.28 32.28 -13.00
N ILE A 184 -10.41 32.37 -12.29
CA ILE A 184 -10.51 33.12 -11.04
C ILE A 184 -9.58 32.52 -9.97
N ASN A 185 -9.57 31.20 -9.79
CA ASN A 185 -8.69 30.54 -8.83
C ASN A 185 -7.21 30.77 -9.17
N ASP A 186 -6.82 30.57 -10.43
CA ASP A 186 -5.45 30.79 -10.92
C ASP A 186 -5.01 32.25 -10.68
N GLN A 187 -5.90 33.22 -10.91
CA GLN A 187 -5.64 34.64 -10.66
C GLN A 187 -5.48 34.97 -9.17
N ILE A 188 -6.35 34.44 -8.31
CA ILE A 188 -6.27 34.64 -6.86
C ILE A 188 -4.95 34.08 -6.31
N ILE A 189 -4.53 32.91 -6.76
CA ILE A 189 -3.25 32.30 -6.38
C ILE A 189 -2.09 33.21 -6.82
N ALA A 190 -2.14 33.73 -8.06
CA ALA A 190 -1.10 34.64 -8.56
C ALA A 190 -1.05 35.97 -7.77
N ASP A 191 -2.20 36.52 -7.40
CA ASP A 191 -2.34 37.81 -6.70
C ASP A 191 -1.92 37.74 -5.22
N THR A 192 -2.24 36.64 -4.56
CA THR A 192 -2.02 36.47 -3.12
C THR A 192 -0.75 35.69 -2.79
N GLY A 193 -0.27 34.86 -3.72
CA GLY A 193 0.82 33.92 -3.49
C GLY A 193 0.44 32.77 -2.54
N GLU A 194 -0.84 32.60 -2.23
CA GLU A 194 -1.35 31.52 -1.38
C GLU A 194 -1.93 30.39 -2.24
N ASP A 195 -1.57 29.15 -1.91
CA ASP A 195 -2.20 27.98 -2.51
C ASP A 195 -3.65 27.85 -2.03
N MET A 196 -4.56 27.50 -2.94
CA MET A 196 -5.94 27.14 -2.59
C MET A 196 -5.97 25.67 -2.13
N GLU A 197 -6.28 25.42 -0.84
CA GLU A 197 -6.21 24.06 -0.26
C GLU A 197 -7.24 23.07 -0.84
N ASP A 198 -8.35 23.57 -1.37
CA ASP A 198 -9.41 22.77 -2.01
C ASP A 198 -9.81 23.40 -3.35
N ASP A 199 -10.03 22.59 -4.40
CA ASP A 199 -10.69 22.99 -5.66
C ASP A 199 -12.20 23.29 -5.43
N CYS A 200 -12.57 23.85 -4.27
CA CYS A 200 -13.92 24.18 -3.87
C CYS A 200 -14.46 25.31 -4.77
N GLY A 201 -15.62 25.09 -5.38
CA GLY A 201 -16.21 25.99 -6.38
C GLY A 201 -15.96 25.57 -7.83
N THR A 202 -15.19 24.52 -8.09
CA THR A 202 -15.00 23.96 -9.44
C THR A 202 -16.04 22.89 -9.80
N ARG A 203 -16.71 22.30 -8.79
CA ARG A 203 -17.77 21.31 -9.01
C ARG A 203 -19.12 21.99 -9.24
N MET A 204 -19.73 21.70 -10.38
CA MET A 204 -21.03 22.23 -10.81
C MET A 204 -22.16 21.94 -9.81
N SER A 205 -22.15 20.78 -9.18
CA SER A 205 -23.12 20.39 -8.16
C SER A 205 -22.76 20.82 -6.75
N GLN A 206 -21.66 21.56 -6.51
CA GLN A 206 -21.35 22.01 -5.16
C GLN A 206 -22.42 22.99 -4.64
N TYR A 207 -22.67 22.93 -3.34
CA TYR A 207 -23.45 23.95 -2.66
C TYR A 207 -22.54 24.68 -1.69
N MET A 208 -22.79 25.97 -1.50
CA MET A 208 -22.07 26.83 -0.58
C MET A 208 -22.93 27.12 0.64
N ASN A 209 -22.34 27.00 1.81
CA ASN A 209 -23.00 27.40 3.04
C ASN A 209 -22.98 28.92 3.18
N GLY A 210 -24.03 29.49 3.75
CA GLY A 210 -23.99 30.79 4.40
C GLY A 210 -23.23 30.74 5.73
N VAL A 211 -23.43 31.76 6.54
CA VAL A 211 -22.99 31.86 7.93
C VAL A 211 -24.12 32.46 8.75
N TYR A 212 -24.28 32.01 9.99
CA TYR A 212 -25.26 32.57 10.92
C TYR A 212 -24.54 33.26 12.06
N GLY A 213 -24.97 34.48 12.41
CA GLY A 213 -24.43 35.24 13.53
C GLY A 213 -23.05 35.87 13.25
N ASN A 214 -22.65 35.95 11.98
CA ASN A 214 -21.49 36.73 11.55
C ASN A 214 -21.94 37.70 10.44
N ASP A 215 -21.94 38.98 10.79
CA ASP A 215 -22.41 40.06 9.92
C ASP A 215 -21.26 40.71 9.12
N GLU A 216 -20.02 40.22 9.25
CA GLU A 216 -18.90 40.70 8.43
C GLU A 216 -19.10 40.26 6.96
N LYS A 217 -19.32 41.25 6.11
CA LYS A 217 -19.51 41.08 4.66
C LYS A 217 -19.02 42.31 3.92
N TYR A 218 -18.69 42.13 2.65
CA TYR A 218 -18.23 43.18 1.76
C TYR A 218 -19.00 43.13 0.45
N GLU A 219 -19.32 44.29 -0.10
CA GLU A 219 -20.09 44.47 -1.32
C GLU A 219 -19.34 45.43 -2.22
N PHE A 220 -19.06 45.01 -3.45
CA PHE A 220 -18.29 45.79 -4.42
C PHE A 220 -19.02 45.94 -5.76
N ASP A 221 -20.19 45.30 -5.93
CA ASP A 221 -21.13 45.42 -7.05
C ASP A 221 -20.53 45.18 -8.45
N TRP A 222 -19.37 44.53 -8.54
CA TRP A 222 -18.76 44.14 -9.80
C TRP A 222 -19.59 43.04 -10.47
N ILE A 223 -20.19 43.35 -11.62
CA ILE A 223 -20.80 42.34 -12.49
C ILE A 223 -19.85 42.05 -13.63
N TYR A 224 -19.57 40.77 -13.83
CA TYR A 224 -18.61 40.29 -14.80
C TYR A 224 -19.28 39.73 -16.04
N THR A 225 -18.63 39.88 -17.17
CA THR A 225 -18.85 39.03 -18.34
C THR A 225 -17.77 37.96 -18.33
N PRO A 226 -18.03 36.71 -18.75
CA PRO A 226 -16.98 35.69 -18.77
C PRO A 226 -15.76 36.06 -19.66
N ARG A 227 -15.89 37.04 -20.55
CA ARG A 227 -14.76 37.62 -21.31
C ARG A 227 -13.76 38.37 -20.43
N ASP A 228 -14.17 38.87 -19.27
CA ASP A 228 -13.29 39.57 -18.32
C ASP A 228 -12.18 38.67 -17.77
N PHE A 229 -12.36 37.35 -17.88
CA PHE A 229 -11.39 36.34 -17.45
C PHE A 229 -10.72 35.60 -18.62
N CYS A 230 -10.91 36.06 -19.88
CA CYS A 230 -10.31 35.44 -21.06
C CYS A 230 -8.93 36.06 -21.40
N VAL A 231 -7.85 35.27 -21.32
CA VAL A 231 -6.47 35.72 -21.61
C VAL A 231 -6.15 35.75 -23.13
N SER A 232 -6.91 35.03 -23.95
CA SER A 232 -6.82 35.06 -25.41
C SER A 232 -8.20 35.38 -25.97
N GLY A 233 -8.31 36.39 -26.84
CA GLY A 233 -9.57 36.91 -27.40
C GLY A 233 -10.46 35.93 -28.19
N ASP A 234 -10.19 34.63 -28.12
CA ASP A 234 -11.00 33.55 -28.68
C ASP A 234 -11.33 32.55 -27.56
N TYR A 235 -12.62 32.20 -27.44
CA TYR A 235 -13.13 31.10 -26.62
C TYR A 235 -12.62 29.75 -27.17
N TYR A 236 -11.33 29.45 -27.03
CA TYR A 236 -10.82 28.10 -27.22
C TYR A 236 -10.92 27.33 -25.91
N ILE A 237 -12.16 27.02 -25.53
CA ILE A 237 -12.47 26.00 -24.54
C ILE A 237 -12.61 24.69 -25.32
N LYS A 238 -11.71 23.70 -25.07
CA LYS A 238 -11.97 22.32 -25.50
C LYS A 238 -13.31 21.90 -24.87
N PRO A 239 -14.33 21.54 -25.66
CA PRO A 239 -15.63 21.22 -25.12
C PRO A 239 -15.52 20.04 -24.15
N TYR A 240 -16.09 20.18 -22.95
CA TYR A 240 -16.36 19.05 -22.08
C TYR A 240 -17.46 18.23 -22.76
N ILE A 241 -17.04 17.28 -23.60
CA ILE A 241 -17.90 16.26 -24.19
C ILE A 241 -17.96 15.14 -23.15
N GLU A 242 -19.16 14.77 -22.68
CA GLU A 242 -19.37 13.43 -22.14
C GLU A 242 -18.92 12.45 -23.23
N GLU A 243 -17.74 11.86 -23.07
CA GLU A 243 -17.10 11.00 -24.06
C GLU A 243 -18.00 9.81 -24.41
N THR A 244 -18.80 10.00 -25.45
CA THR A 244 -19.29 8.96 -26.33
C THR A 244 -19.03 9.44 -27.75
N LYS A 245 -17.75 9.41 -28.16
CA LYS A 245 -17.37 9.40 -29.57
C LYS A 245 -15.99 8.78 -29.75
N GLU A 246 -15.92 7.92 -30.75
CA GLU A 246 -14.76 7.13 -31.17
C GLU A 246 -13.50 8.00 -31.30
N PRO A 247 -12.31 7.45 -30.97
CA PRO A 247 -11.10 8.23 -30.83
C PRO A 247 -10.65 8.79 -32.18
N GLU A 248 -10.51 10.12 -32.24
CA GLU A 248 -9.65 10.74 -33.25
C GLU A 248 -8.20 10.29 -33.02
N PRO A 249 -7.41 10.07 -34.09
CA PRO A 249 -6.04 9.57 -33.96
C PRO A 249 -5.20 10.57 -33.17
N GLU A 250 -4.61 10.09 -32.07
CA GLU A 250 -3.70 10.87 -31.24
C GLU A 250 -2.53 11.43 -32.08
N PRO A 251 -2.07 12.66 -31.79
CA PRO A 251 -0.87 13.19 -32.43
C PRO A 251 0.29 12.20 -32.24
N GLU A 252 1.00 11.85 -33.32
CA GLU A 252 2.01 10.80 -33.36
C GLU A 252 3.21 11.04 -32.39
N ASP A 253 3.32 12.24 -31.82
CA ASP A 253 4.45 12.67 -30.97
C ASP A 253 4.02 13.23 -29.57
N ASP A 254 3.19 12.53 -28.78
CA ASP A 254 3.11 12.78 -27.31
C ASP A 254 4.32 12.11 -26.62
N PRO A 255 5.31 12.87 -26.09
CA PRO A 255 6.47 12.30 -25.40
C PRO A 255 6.09 11.55 -24.11
N MET A 256 4.83 11.64 -23.68
CA MET A 256 4.31 11.02 -22.47
C MET A 256 3.08 10.15 -22.75
N LYS A 257 3.11 9.44 -23.89
CA LYS A 257 2.06 8.52 -24.31
C LYS A 257 1.91 7.34 -23.35
N PHE A 258 0.69 7.18 -22.85
CA PHE A 258 0.33 6.02 -22.03
C PHE A 258 -0.10 4.85 -22.92
N ASP A 259 0.12 3.63 -22.44
CA ASP A 259 -0.34 2.42 -23.10
C ASP A 259 -1.87 2.34 -23.02
N ASN A 260 -2.54 2.59 -24.14
CA ASN A 260 -4.01 2.59 -24.23
C ASN A 260 -4.62 1.24 -23.88
N GLN A 261 -3.91 0.12 -24.15
CA GLN A 261 -4.38 -1.20 -23.74
C GLN A 261 -4.35 -1.31 -22.21
N MET A 262 -3.27 -0.85 -21.58
CA MET A 262 -3.14 -0.85 -20.12
C MET A 262 -4.22 0.02 -19.46
N LEU A 263 -4.52 1.20 -20.01
CA LEU A 263 -5.58 2.08 -19.51
C LEU A 263 -6.95 1.41 -19.58
N ASN A 264 -7.29 0.81 -20.72
CA ASN A 264 -8.56 0.09 -20.89
C ASN A 264 -8.66 -1.11 -19.94
N ASP A 265 -7.57 -1.84 -19.74
CA ASP A 265 -7.53 -2.99 -18.85
C ASP A 265 -7.66 -2.57 -17.37
N MET A 266 -7.08 -1.43 -16.98
CA MET A 266 -7.24 -0.88 -15.62
C MET A 266 -8.70 -0.51 -15.28
N GLU A 267 -9.49 -0.11 -16.28
CA GLU A 267 -10.90 0.26 -16.12
C GLU A 267 -11.85 -0.95 -16.20
N SER A 268 -11.52 -1.93 -17.05
CA SER A 268 -12.43 -3.03 -17.39
C SER A 268 -12.14 -4.35 -16.68
N MET A 269 -10.89 -4.60 -16.25
CA MET A 269 -10.49 -5.87 -15.64
C MET A 269 -10.52 -5.82 -14.11
N GLU A 270 -10.73 -6.99 -13.50
CA GLU A 270 -10.52 -7.17 -12.07
C GLU A 270 -9.02 -7.02 -11.73
N TYR A 271 -8.71 -6.37 -10.62
CA TYR A 271 -7.35 -6.12 -10.15
C TYR A 271 -6.45 -7.36 -10.17
N LYS A 272 -6.95 -8.53 -9.77
CA LYS A 272 -6.16 -9.79 -9.78
C LYS A 272 -5.73 -10.18 -11.20
N THR A 273 -6.64 -10.09 -12.15
CA THR A 273 -6.39 -10.37 -13.58
C THR A 273 -5.43 -9.36 -14.16
N PHE A 274 -5.63 -8.06 -13.85
CA PHE A 274 -4.72 -7.00 -14.24
C PHE A 274 -3.29 -7.27 -13.75
N MET A 275 -3.14 -7.62 -12.47
CA MET A 275 -1.83 -7.94 -11.89
C MET A 275 -1.16 -9.13 -12.57
N HIS A 276 -1.91 -10.15 -12.97
CA HIS A 276 -1.36 -11.30 -13.68
C HIS A 276 -0.74 -10.92 -15.03
N LEU A 277 -1.37 -9.99 -15.76
CA LEU A 277 -0.93 -9.57 -17.09
C LEU A 277 0.23 -8.57 -17.04
N TYR A 278 0.21 -7.62 -16.11
CA TYR A 278 1.07 -6.44 -16.19
C TYR A 278 2.27 -6.44 -15.24
N SER A 279 2.26 -7.23 -14.17
CA SER A 279 3.34 -7.22 -13.17
C SER A 279 4.65 -7.85 -13.63
N THR A 280 4.61 -8.67 -14.70
CA THR A 280 5.82 -9.18 -15.37
C THR A 280 6.46 -8.14 -16.28
N ARG A 281 5.65 -7.21 -16.80
CA ARG A 281 6.08 -6.13 -17.69
C ARG A 281 6.51 -4.89 -16.93
N TYR A 282 5.82 -4.55 -15.84
CA TYR A 282 6.06 -3.35 -15.05
C TYR A 282 6.49 -3.71 -13.62
N LYS A 283 7.67 -3.23 -13.21
CA LYS A 283 8.19 -3.45 -11.86
C LYS A 283 7.44 -2.58 -10.85
N TYR A 284 6.96 -3.19 -9.76
CA TYR A 284 6.47 -2.43 -8.60
C TYR A 284 7.65 -1.89 -7.78
N ILE A 285 7.82 -0.56 -7.80
CA ILE A 285 8.92 0.18 -7.18
C ILE A 285 8.41 0.77 -5.87
N TYR A 286 8.96 0.35 -4.74
CA TYR A 286 8.57 0.86 -3.42
C TYR A 286 9.74 1.32 -2.55
N ARG A 287 10.97 1.10 -3.02
CA ARG A 287 12.22 1.53 -2.37
C ARG A 287 13.36 1.52 -3.37
N THR A 288 14.47 2.15 -3.01
CA THR A 288 15.74 2.05 -3.74
C THR A 288 16.26 0.62 -3.67
N GLU A 289 16.48 0.01 -4.84
CA GLU A 289 17.07 -1.31 -5.00
C GLU A 289 18.17 -1.23 -6.06
N LYS A 290 19.24 -2.01 -5.88
CA LYS A 290 20.31 -2.17 -6.87
C LYS A 290 20.03 -3.42 -7.72
N ASP A 291 20.72 -3.55 -8.85
CA ASP A 291 20.57 -4.75 -9.69
C ASP A 291 21.28 -5.97 -9.05
N ALA A 292 22.46 -5.76 -8.50
CA ALA A 292 23.27 -6.80 -7.88
C ALA A 292 22.76 -7.12 -6.47
N TRP A 293 22.31 -8.36 -6.24
CA TRP A 293 21.95 -8.88 -4.92
C TRP A 293 23.06 -9.79 -4.41
N GLU A 294 23.56 -9.53 -3.20
CA GLU A 294 24.55 -10.39 -2.54
C GLU A 294 23.95 -11.77 -2.32
N ASP A 295 24.57 -12.78 -2.94
CA ASP A 295 24.09 -14.17 -2.99
C ASP A 295 22.66 -14.34 -3.53
N GLY A 296 22.11 -13.33 -4.22
CA GLY A 296 20.70 -13.29 -4.59
C GLY A 296 19.75 -13.03 -3.42
N LEU A 297 20.27 -12.66 -2.24
CA LEU A 297 19.52 -12.58 -0.97
C LEU A 297 19.34 -11.15 -0.44
N TYR A 298 20.40 -10.34 -0.37
CA TYR A 298 20.33 -9.04 0.30
C TYR A 298 21.18 -7.98 -0.38
N GLN A 299 21.00 -6.72 0.02
CA GLN A 299 21.76 -5.57 -0.45
C GLN A 299 22.04 -4.60 0.71
N PHE A 300 23.20 -3.95 0.66
CA PHE A 300 23.51 -2.83 1.54
C PHE A 300 22.91 -1.53 1.02
N THR A 301 22.36 -0.74 1.93
CA THR A 301 21.81 0.57 1.58
C THR A 301 22.91 1.63 1.59
N ASP A 302 22.71 2.69 0.81
CA ASP A 302 23.57 3.86 0.78
C ASP A 302 22.80 5.13 1.17
N GLU A 303 23.47 6.27 1.10
CA GLU A 303 22.90 7.58 1.47
C GLU A 303 21.73 8.03 0.58
N ASN A 304 21.57 7.40 -0.59
CA ASN A 304 20.48 7.67 -1.53
C ASN A 304 19.29 6.72 -1.32
N TYR A 305 19.31 5.90 -0.26
CA TYR A 305 18.21 5.02 0.06
C TYR A 305 16.94 5.82 0.37
N LEU A 306 15.89 5.52 -0.37
CA LEU A 306 14.55 6.05 -0.18
C LEU A 306 13.55 4.89 -0.19
N GLN A 307 12.46 5.03 0.56
CA GLN A 307 11.41 4.03 0.63
C GLN A 307 10.05 4.69 0.82
N LEU A 308 9.02 4.13 0.17
CA LEU A 308 7.63 4.51 0.38
C LEU A 308 7.10 3.95 1.70
N TYR A 309 6.22 4.71 2.34
CA TYR A 309 5.51 4.25 3.53
C TYR A 309 4.51 3.15 3.18
N TYR A 310 4.46 2.13 4.03
CA TYR A 310 3.49 1.05 3.92
C TYR A 310 2.29 1.35 4.82
N TYR A 311 1.08 1.29 4.26
CA TYR A 311 -0.16 1.48 5.01
C TYR A 311 -0.77 0.12 5.36
N ARG A 312 -0.91 -0.16 6.66
CA ARG A 312 -1.56 -1.38 7.17
C ARG A 312 -3.06 -1.38 6.92
N GLU A 313 -3.67 -0.22 7.13
CA GLU A 313 -5.07 0.02 6.86
C GLU A 313 -5.18 0.92 5.64
N LYS A 314 -6.27 0.77 4.88
CA LYS A 314 -6.54 1.65 3.75
C LYS A 314 -6.72 3.09 4.23
N VAL A 315 -5.98 4.01 3.62
CA VAL A 315 -6.07 5.44 3.87
C VAL A 315 -7.45 5.92 3.41
N LYS A 316 -8.19 6.54 4.33
CA LYS A 316 -9.61 6.89 4.15
C LYS A 316 -9.79 8.29 3.58
N ASP A 317 -11.03 8.60 3.18
CA ASP A 317 -11.40 9.96 2.83
C ASP A 317 -11.23 10.91 4.02
N GLY A 318 -10.66 12.09 3.78
CA GLY A 318 -10.23 13.04 4.82
C GLY A 318 -8.77 12.88 5.28
N GLU A 319 -8.08 11.80 4.94
CA GLU A 319 -6.65 11.59 5.30
C GLU A 319 -5.67 12.00 4.19
N HIS A 320 -6.12 12.91 3.32
CA HIS A 320 -5.37 13.43 2.17
C HIS A 320 -4.86 12.34 1.20
N ARG A 321 -5.63 11.27 0.97
CA ARG A 321 -5.31 10.15 0.06
C ARG A 321 -4.77 10.58 -1.32
N ARG A 322 -5.39 11.55 -1.98
CA ARG A 322 -4.95 12.06 -3.30
C ARG A 322 -3.58 12.76 -3.24
N LYS A 323 -3.32 13.51 -2.16
CA LYS A 323 -2.02 14.17 -1.92
C LYS A 323 -0.94 13.13 -1.63
N LYS A 324 -1.25 12.11 -0.84
CA LYS A 324 -0.34 10.99 -0.55
C LYS A 324 -0.01 10.17 -1.81
N LEU A 325 -1.00 9.93 -2.68
CA LEU A 325 -0.78 9.22 -3.93
C LEU A 325 0.07 10.05 -4.92
N PHE A 326 -0.16 11.37 -5.00
CA PHE A 326 0.72 12.26 -5.76
C PHE A 326 2.15 12.27 -5.19
N TRP A 327 2.28 12.34 -3.86
CA TRP A 327 3.56 12.26 -3.18
C TRP A 327 4.30 10.95 -3.45
N ALA A 328 3.58 9.83 -3.50
CA ALA A 328 4.12 8.53 -3.86
C ALA A 328 4.65 8.51 -5.31
N ALA A 329 3.99 9.23 -6.22
CA ALA A 329 4.46 9.40 -7.59
C ALA A 329 5.79 10.17 -7.66
N CYS A 330 5.85 11.32 -6.98
CA CYS A 330 7.04 12.16 -6.91
C CYS A 330 8.23 11.42 -6.27
N LEU A 331 7.99 10.70 -5.17
CA LEU A 331 9.06 9.96 -4.49
C LEU A 331 9.59 8.81 -5.38
N ARG A 332 8.75 8.15 -6.19
CA ARG A 332 9.21 7.11 -7.13
C ARG A 332 10.13 7.67 -8.21
N ARG A 333 9.90 8.90 -8.68
CA ARG A 333 10.84 9.57 -9.59
C ARG A 333 12.18 9.91 -8.93
N LEU A 334 12.21 10.11 -7.61
CA LEU A 334 13.47 10.25 -6.87
C LEU A 334 14.16 8.90 -6.63
N ILE A 335 13.39 7.84 -6.38
CA ILE A 335 13.89 6.47 -6.19
C ILE A 335 14.49 5.92 -7.49
N ASN A 336 13.78 6.11 -8.61
CA ASN A 336 14.19 5.72 -9.94
C ASN A 336 13.96 6.88 -10.93
N PRO A 337 14.98 7.72 -11.18
CA PRO A 337 14.88 8.85 -12.11
C PRO A 337 14.56 8.46 -13.55
N GLU A 338 14.91 7.22 -13.95
CA GLU A 338 14.69 6.69 -15.29
C GLU A 338 13.33 5.96 -15.44
N ILE A 339 12.47 6.02 -14.42
CA ILE A 339 11.15 5.41 -14.47
C ILE A 339 10.35 5.98 -15.65
N ASP A 340 9.76 5.11 -16.46
CA ASP A 340 8.89 5.53 -17.55
C ASP A 340 7.46 5.83 -17.04
N PRO A 341 6.68 6.65 -17.77
CA PRO A 341 5.32 7.02 -17.37
C PRO A 341 4.37 5.82 -17.16
N ASN A 342 4.48 4.75 -17.95
CA ASN A 342 3.61 3.58 -17.84
C ASN A 342 3.94 2.76 -16.60
N THR A 343 5.23 2.56 -16.31
CA THR A 343 5.66 1.93 -15.05
C THR A 343 5.18 2.75 -13.85
N LEU A 344 5.29 4.08 -13.90
CA LEU A 344 4.81 4.91 -12.79
C LEU A 344 3.28 4.84 -12.63
N LEU A 345 2.53 4.84 -13.73
CA LEU A 345 1.07 4.69 -13.71
C LEU A 345 0.64 3.33 -13.15
N PHE A 346 1.28 2.24 -13.58
CA PHE A 346 1.09 0.90 -13.02
C PHE A 346 1.29 0.90 -11.50
N ASN A 347 2.36 1.53 -11.02
CA ASN A 347 2.64 1.65 -9.59
C ASN A 347 1.55 2.40 -8.82
N LEU A 348 1.03 3.52 -9.35
CA LEU A 348 -0.05 4.26 -8.70
C LEU A 348 -1.38 3.50 -8.70
N TYR A 349 -1.64 2.70 -9.73
CA TYR A 349 -2.80 1.82 -9.78
C TYR A 349 -2.73 0.74 -8.69
N VAL A 350 -1.57 0.09 -8.54
CA VAL A 350 -1.31 -0.87 -7.45
C VAL A 350 -1.51 -0.21 -6.08
N ASP A 351 -0.97 1.00 -5.90
CA ASP A 351 -1.12 1.75 -4.65
C ASP A 351 -2.60 2.01 -4.32
N ARG A 352 -3.38 2.48 -5.31
CA ARG A 352 -4.82 2.73 -5.15
C ARG A 352 -5.54 1.49 -4.63
N GLU A 353 -5.32 0.35 -5.26
CA GLU A 353 -6.03 -0.89 -4.94
C GLU A 353 -5.64 -1.45 -3.56
N ARG A 354 -4.36 -1.33 -3.18
CA ARG A 354 -3.85 -1.90 -1.93
C ARG A 354 -4.04 -0.99 -0.73
N PHE A 355 -3.73 0.29 -0.87
CA PHE A 355 -3.51 1.18 0.27
C PHE A 355 -4.53 2.29 0.43
N TYR A 356 -5.39 2.52 -0.55
CA TYR A 356 -6.36 3.62 -0.50
C TYR A 356 -7.79 3.08 -0.55
N ASP A 357 -8.66 3.70 0.23
CA ASP A 357 -10.09 3.53 0.09
C ASP A 357 -10.56 4.39 -1.09
N ASN A 358 -11.11 3.75 -2.12
CA ASN A 358 -11.68 4.38 -3.31
C ASN A 358 -13.17 4.07 -3.48
N SER A 359 -13.88 3.84 -2.37
CA SER A 359 -15.33 3.56 -2.37
C SER A 359 -16.21 4.68 -2.94
N ASP A 360 -15.69 5.90 -3.06
CA ASP A 360 -16.35 7.04 -3.69
C ASP A 360 -15.96 7.26 -5.16
N GLU A 361 -15.11 6.39 -5.71
CA GLU A 361 -14.71 6.36 -7.13
C GLU A 361 -13.97 7.62 -7.61
N VAL A 362 -13.52 8.49 -6.70
CA VAL A 362 -12.86 9.77 -7.04
C VAL A 362 -11.41 9.58 -7.51
N MET A 363 -10.75 8.48 -7.16
CA MET A 363 -9.39 8.14 -7.65
C MET A 363 -9.47 7.33 -8.95
N SER A 364 -10.14 7.91 -9.95
CA SER A 364 -10.29 7.35 -11.30
C SER A 364 -8.93 7.20 -12.03
N ILE A 365 -8.91 6.43 -13.12
CA ILE A 365 -7.69 6.26 -13.94
C ILE A 365 -7.23 7.59 -14.53
N ALA A 366 -8.15 8.46 -14.95
CA ALA A 366 -7.84 9.83 -15.34
C ALA A 366 -7.17 10.64 -14.22
N CYS A 367 -7.58 10.43 -12.95
CA CYS A 367 -6.93 11.04 -11.79
C CYS A 367 -5.47 10.56 -11.65
N LEU A 368 -5.23 9.24 -11.74
CA LEU A 368 -3.88 8.66 -11.67
C LEU A 368 -3.00 9.20 -12.79
N THR A 369 -3.49 9.18 -14.03
CA THR A 369 -2.81 9.68 -15.23
C THR A 369 -2.39 11.14 -15.08
N ARG A 370 -3.28 11.99 -14.56
CA ARG A 370 -2.98 13.41 -14.28
C ARG A 370 -1.89 13.58 -13.22
N ARG A 371 -1.87 12.72 -12.19
CA ARG A 371 -0.81 12.76 -11.17
C ARG A 371 0.54 12.32 -11.73
N VAL A 372 0.56 11.34 -12.62
CA VAL A 372 1.78 10.94 -13.33
C VAL A 372 2.28 12.10 -14.19
N ARG A 373 1.44 12.69 -15.05
CA ARG A 373 1.79 13.88 -15.86
C ARG A 373 2.39 15.00 -15.01
N LYS A 374 1.68 15.40 -13.94
CA LYS A 374 2.16 16.43 -13.01
C LYS A 374 3.47 16.04 -12.33
N ALA A 375 3.67 14.76 -11.99
CA ALA A 375 4.91 14.32 -11.37
C ALA A 375 6.08 14.43 -12.35
N PHE A 376 5.88 14.20 -13.65
CA PHE A 376 6.91 14.35 -14.69
C PHE A 376 7.19 15.79 -15.10
N GLU A 377 6.21 16.68 -14.97
CA GLU A 377 6.38 18.13 -15.18
C GLU A 377 7.35 18.76 -14.15
N MET A 378 7.48 18.16 -12.97
CA MET A 378 8.40 18.64 -11.92
C MET A 378 9.86 18.33 -12.25
N THR A 379 10.74 19.30 -12.02
CA THR A 379 12.19 19.14 -12.04
C THR A 379 12.69 18.30 -10.87
N TYR A 380 13.93 17.80 -10.95
CA TYR A 380 14.52 16.99 -9.88
C TYR A 380 14.65 17.78 -8.57
N GLU A 381 14.99 19.06 -8.64
CA GLU A 381 15.10 19.98 -7.51
C GLU A 381 13.74 20.22 -6.84
N GLU A 382 12.68 20.42 -7.64
CA GLU A 382 11.32 20.56 -7.13
C GLU A 382 10.83 19.29 -6.45
N LEU A 383 11.15 18.12 -7.01
CA LEU A 383 10.85 16.83 -6.39
C LEU A 383 11.57 16.68 -5.05
N GLN A 384 12.86 17.01 -4.98
CA GLN A 384 13.62 16.96 -3.73
C GLN A 384 13.04 17.91 -2.67
N ARG A 385 12.60 19.11 -3.06
CA ARG A 385 11.93 20.05 -2.15
C ARG A 385 10.59 19.50 -1.67
N PHE A 386 9.78 18.97 -2.57
CA PHE A 386 8.44 18.45 -2.26
C PHE A 386 8.49 17.21 -1.36
N CYS A 387 9.44 16.30 -1.60
CA CYS A 387 9.65 15.09 -0.81
C CYS A 387 10.67 15.26 0.32
N GLY A 388 11.15 16.49 0.57
CA GLY A 388 12.34 16.76 1.38
C GLY A 388 12.28 16.20 2.80
N ALA A 389 11.10 16.24 3.44
CA ALA A 389 10.91 15.68 4.78
C ALA A 389 11.18 14.16 4.83
N THR A 390 10.75 13.42 3.82
CA THR A 390 10.97 11.97 3.75
C THR A 390 12.37 11.62 3.31
N VAL A 391 12.96 12.41 2.41
CA VAL A 391 14.38 12.27 2.06
C VAL A 391 15.25 12.44 3.30
N ALA A 392 15.00 13.47 4.10
CA ALA A 392 15.72 13.71 5.35
C ALA A 392 15.51 12.56 6.36
N TYR A 393 14.27 12.06 6.50
CA TYR A 393 13.97 10.94 7.37
C TYR A 393 14.78 9.68 7.01
N TRP A 394 14.81 9.29 5.74
CA TRP A 394 15.54 8.08 5.32
C TRP A 394 17.06 8.27 5.34
N LYS A 395 17.57 9.47 5.10
CA LYS A 395 19.00 9.74 5.34
C LYS A 395 19.42 9.44 6.78
N ALA A 396 18.57 9.76 7.76
CA ALA A 396 18.83 9.51 9.17
C ALA A 396 18.48 8.07 9.64
N ASN A 397 17.46 7.44 9.04
CA ASN A 397 16.88 6.18 9.54
C ASN A 397 16.96 5.02 8.52
N ARG A 398 17.82 5.09 7.51
CA ARG A 398 17.95 4.02 6.52
C ARG A 398 18.36 2.70 7.19
N PRO A 399 17.74 1.57 6.82
CA PRO A 399 18.15 0.26 7.32
C PRO A 399 19.52 -0.07 6.75
N TYR A 400 20.42 -0.66 7.55
CA TYR A 400 21.77 -1.01 7.08
C TYR A 400 21.76 -1.96 5.87
N ARG A 401 20.75 -2.83 5.77
CA ARG A 401 20.53 -3.73 4.64
C ARG A 401 19.06 -3.95 4.36
N ILE A 402 18.78 -4.35 3.13
CA ILE A 402 17.46 -4.78 2.67
C ILE A 402 17.54 -6.21 2.12
N PHE A 403 16.42 -6.93 2.19
CA PHE A 403 16.30 -8.29 1.69
C PHE A 403 15.44 -8.33 0.42
N LYS A 404 15.75 -9.24 -0.50
CA LYS A 404 14.98 -9.44 -1.73
C LYS A 404 13.55 -9.88 -1.38
N SER A 405 12.58 -9.43 -2.17
CA SER A 405 11.20 -9.87 -2.03
C SER A 405 11.07 -11.39 -2.18
N GLY A 406 10.16 -12.03 -1.43
CA GLY A 406 9.92 -13.49 -1.45
C GLY A 406 10.89 -14.33 -0.59
N ILE A 407 11.90 -13.72 0.04
CA ILE A 407 12.88 -14.46 0.85
C ILE A 407 12.28 -15.12 2.09
N VAL A 408 11.28 -14.50 2.70
CA VAL A 408 10.62 -15.07 3.88
C VAL A 408 9.85 -16.34 3.51
N GLU A 409 9.25 -16.40 2.33
CA GLU A 409 8.61 -17.62 1.82
C GLU A 409 9.64 -18.73 1.57
N LEU A 410 10.78 -18.38 0.98
CA LEU A 410 11.86 -19.33 0.68
C LEU A 410 12.56 -19.89 1.92
N TYR A 411 12.79 -19.07 2.94
CA TYR A 411 13.60 -19.43 4.12
C TYR A 411 12.82 -19.48 5.45
N GLY A 412 11.51 -19.26 5.41
CA GLY A 412 10.60 -19.23 6.56
C GLY A 412 10.72 -17.97 7.44
N SER A 413 11.90 -17.36 7.55
CA SER A 413 12.09 -16.11 8.30
C SER A 413 13.34 -15.34 7.86
N VAL A 414 13.33 -14.01 8.07
CA VAL A 414 14.51 -13.15 7.90
C VAL A 414 15.66 -13.60 8.83
N THR A 415 15.33 -14.13 10.01
CA THR A 415 16.32 -14.63 10.98
C THR A 415 17.14 -15.80 10.45
N CYS A 416 16.55 -16.65 9.60
CA CYS A 416 17.28 -17.73 8.94
C CYS A 416 18.35 -17.19 7.98
N VAL A 417 17.99 -16.18 7.19
CA VAL A 417 18.90 -15.52 6.24
C VAL A 417 20.02 -14.78 6.98
N MET A 418 19.65 -14.10 8.06
CA MET A 418 20.58 -13.47 8.99
C MET A 418 21.62 -14.43 9.54
N LYS A 419 21.20 -15.64 9.89
CA LYS A 419 22.11 -16.71 10.34
C LYS A 419 23.08 -17.09 9.23
N ILE A 420 22.61 -17.24 7.98
CA ILE A 420 23.46 -17.55 6.83
C ILE A 420 24.52 -16.46 6.62
N ILE A 421 24.12 -15.19 6.62
CA ILE A 421 25.04 -14.05 6.44
C ILE A 421 26.10 -14.04 7.53
N ARG A 422 25.69 -14.13 8.80
CA ARG A 422 26.62 -14.18 9.94
C ARG A 422 27.57 -15.37 9.87
N TYR A 423 27.10 -16.52 9.37
CA TYR A 423 27.94 -17.71 9.26
C TYR A 423 28.99 -17.55 8.15
N LYS A 424 28.69 -16.81 7.07
CA LYS A 424 29.68 -16.48 6.04
C LYS A 424 30.76 -15.54 6.57
N GLU A 425 30.38 -14.54 7.36
CA GLU A 425 31.34 -13.67 8.05
C GLU A 425 32.24 -14.49 8.99
N LEU A 426 31.65 -15.41 9.74
CA LEU A 426 32.39 -16.33 10.61
C LEU A 426 33.25 -17.35 9.85
N ASP A 427 32.87 -17.78 8.65
CA ASP A 427 33.69 -18.66 7.82
C ASP A 427 35.05 -18.03 7.48
N VAL A 428 35.10 -16.69 7.36
CA VAL A 428 36.32 -15.94 7.09
C VAL A 428 37.09 -15.64 8.38
N LEU A 429 36.39 -15.28 9.45
CA LEU A 429 37.00 -14.76 10.68
C LEU A 429 37.36 -15.85 11.70
N TYR A 430 36.69 -17.00 11.69
CA TYR A 430 36.89 -18.06 12.68
C TYR A 430 38.04 -18.99 12.30
N ASP A 431 39.07 -19.06 13.15
CA ASP A 431 40.22 -19.95 12.97
C ASP A 431 39.88 -21.36 13.49
N ARG A 432 39.82 -22.34 12.58
CA ARG A 432 39.46 -23.73 12.90
C ARG A 432 40.59 -24.53 13.56
N SER A 433 41.81 -24.00 13.60
CA SER A 433 42.98 -24.66 14.18
C SER A 433 43.12 -24.45 15.69
N ILE A 434 42.36 -23.51 16.23
CA ILE A 434 42.40 -23.11 17.64
C ILE A 434 41.03 -23.35 18.30
N SER A 435 41.00 -23.31 19.63
CA SER A 435 39.76 -23.47 20.38
C SER A 435 38.82 -22.28 20.20
N LEU A 436 37.53 -22.51 20.48
CA LEU A 436 36.52 -21.46 20.50
C LEU A 436 36.88 -20.33 21.48
N LYS A 437 37.52 -20.67 22.61
CA LYS A 437 37.94 -19.69 23.61
C LYS A 437 39.05 -18.78 23.08
N GLU A 438 40.04 -19.36 22.42
CA GLU A 438 41.14 -18.61 21.80
C GLU A 438 40.66 -17.71 20.66
N ASN A 439 39.65 -18.15 19.90
CA ASN A 439 38.97 -17.32 18.91
C ASN A 439 38.33 -16.06 19.54
N ILE A 440 37.68 -16.20 20.71
CA ILE A 440 37.11 -15.07 21.44
C ILE A 440 38.22 -14.12 21.94
N GLU A 441 39.31 -14.66 22.47
CA GLU A 441 40.45 -13.88 22.96
C GLU A 441 41.16 -13.10 21.83
N ARG A 442 41.08 -13.57 20.57
CA ARG A 442 41.57 -12.85 19.38
C ARG A 442 40.66 -11.70 18.91
N GLY A 443 39.55 -11.43 19.60
CA GLY A 443 38.69 -10.27 19.34
C GLY A 443 37.42 -10.55 18.53
N LEU A 444 36.99 -11.82 18.43
CA LEU A 444 35.66 -12.13 17.87
C LEU A 444 34.56 -11.63 18.82
N THR A 445 33.84 -10.59 18.41
CA THR A 445 32.79 -9.90 19.20
C THR A 445 31.43 -10.60 19.19
N VAL A 446 31.35 -11.82 18.68
CA VAL A 446 30.10 -12.59 18.53
C VAL A 446 29.75 -13.31 19.83
N PRO A 447 28.47 -13.34 20.27
CA PRO A 447 28.07 -14.05 21.49
C PRO A 447 28.46 -15.53 21.48
N GLN A 448 28.96 -16.03 22.61
CA GLN A 448 29.46 -17.40 22.76
C GLN A 448 28.43 -18.47 22.34
N SER A 449 27.15 -18.28 22.65
CA SER A 449 26.06 -19.19 22.25
C SER A 449 25.88 -19.29 20.73
N THR A 450 26.18 -18.21 19.99
CA THR A 450 26.12 -18.17 18.53
C THR A 450 27.32 -18.88 17.92
N LEU A 451 28.51 -18.72 18.51
CA LEU A 451 29.73 -19.42 18.09
C LEU A 451 29.61 -20.94 18.30
N TYR A 452 29.07 -21.40 19.43
CA TYR A 452 28.81 -22.83 19.64
C TYR A 452 27.85 -23.41 18.62
N ARG A 453 26.76 -22.68 18.30
CA ARG A 453 25.80 -23.10 17.28
C ARG A 453 26.43 -23.14 15.89
N TYR A 454 27.24 -22.15 15.55
CA TYR A 454 28.00 -22.11 14.30
C TYR A 454 28.94 -23.33 14.18
N CYS A 455 29.70 -23.63 15.24
CA CYS A 455 30.60 -24.78 15.24
C CYS A 455 29.84 -26.10 15.09
N ALA A 456 28.72 -26.26 15.81
CA ALA A 456 27.88 -27.46 15.71
C ALA A 456 27.31 -27.64 14.29
N ASP A 457 26.75 -26.59 13.70
CA ASP A 457 26.13 -26.63 12.37
C ASP A 457 27.15 -26.86 11.24
N ARG A 458 28.40 -26.41 11.42
CA ARG A 458 29.50 -26.58 10.46
C ARG A 458 30.42 -27.77 10.78
N MET A 459 30.08 -28.58 11.80
CA MET A 459 30.88 -29.72 12.26
C MET A 459 32.34 -29.35 12.60
N ILE A 460 32.54 -28.19 13.21
CA ILE A 460 33.85 -27.69 13.67
C ILE A 460 34.06 -28.10 15.13
N ASP A 461 35.20 -28.72 15.44
CA ASP A 461 35.55 -29.01 16.83
C ASP A 461 35.82 -27.72 17.59
N THR A 462 35.08 -27.49 18.67
CA THR A 462 35.22 -26.31 19.54
C THR A 462 36.49 -26.33 20.38
N ASN A 463 37.18 -27.47 20.47
CA ASN A 463 38.44 -27.64 21.18
C ASN A 463 39.33 -28.68 20.47
N PRO A 464 39.88 -28.34 19.29
CA PRO A 464 40.65 -29.28 18.46
C PRO A 464 41.95 -29.74 19.15
N ASN A 465 42.45 -28.95 20.11
CA ASN A 465 43.67 -29.23 20.85
C ASN A 465 43.41 -29.97 22.19
N ARG A 466 42.18 -30.45 22.44
CA ARG A 466 41.90 -31.17 23.69
C ARG A 466 42.61 -32.53 23.72
N PRO A 467 43.25 -32.90 24.84
CA PRO A 467 43.81 -34.23 24.98
C PRO A 467 42.70 -35.28 24.94
N ILE A 468 42.90 -36.33 24.13
CA ILE A 468 41.95 -37.47 24.02
C ILE A 468 41.71 -38.05 25.40
N THR A 469 40.44 -38.12 25.80
CA THR A 469 40.08 -38.64 27.12
C THR A 469 40.34 -40.15 27.21
N GLU A 470 40.61 -40.67 28.42
CA GLU A 470 40.79 -42.11 28.63
C GLU A 470 39.58 -42.94 28.18
N ARG A 471 38.37 -42.36 28.23
CA ARG A 471 37.15 -42.99 27.72
C ARG A 471 37.17 -43.12 26.19
N GLU A 472 37.58 -42.08 25.48
CA GLU A 472 37.70 -42.08 24.01
C GLU A 472 38.81 -43.03 23.55
N LYS A 473 39.96 -43.08 24.25
CA LYS A 473 41.00 -44.11 24.00
C LYS A 473 40.47 -45.53 24.17
N ARG A 474 39.64 -45.77 25.19
CA ARG A 474 39.00 -47.07 25.42
C ARG A 474 38.01 -47.41 24.30
N GLN A 475 37.26 -46.42 23.79
CA GLN A 475 36.33 -46.62 22.68
C GLN A 475 37.07 -46.95 21.38
N GLN A 476 38.10 -46.18 21.02
CA GLN A 476 38.95 -46.48 19.85
C GLN A 476 39.56 -47.89 19.92
N LYS A 477 40.01 -48.33 21.11
CA LYS A 477 40.49 -49.71 21.32
C LYS A 477 39.39 -50.75 21.11
N ARG A 478 38.13 -50.45 21.47
CA ARG A 478 36.98 -51.34 21.24
C ARG A 478 36.63 -51.41 19.76
N ASP A 479 36.58 -50.28 19.08
CA ASP A 479 36.25 -50.21 17.66
C ASP A 479 37.31 -50.95 16.82
N LEU A 480 38.59 -50.72 17.12
CA LEU A 480 39.71 -51.43 16.49
C LEU A 480 39.69 -52.94 16.79
N LYS A 481 39.24 -53.35 17.98
CA LYS A 481 39.03 -54.76 18.31
C LYS A 481 37.87 -55.35 17.50
N GLN A 482 36.79 -54.58 17.32
CA GLN A 482 35.61 -55.00 16.57
C GLN A 482 35.92 -55.17 15.07
N GLU A 483 36.69 -54.25 14.48
CA GLU A 483 37.20 -54.37 13.11
C GLU A 483 38.05 -55.62 12.92
N LYS A 484 38.95 -55.91 13.89
CA LYS A 484 39.77 -57.13 13.87
C LYS A 484 38.90 -58.40 13.96
N ILE A 485 37.83 -58.38 14.75
CA ILE A 485 36.88 -59.50 14.85
C ILE A 485 36.11 -59.69 13.53
N ALA A 486 35.62 -58.61 12.92
CA ALA A 486 34.92 -58.67 11.63
C ALA A 486 35.83 -59.20 10.52
N LEU A 487 37.08 -58.73 10.48
CA LEU A 487 38.09 -59.22 9.54
C LEU A 487 38.43 -60.70 9.78
N PHE A 488 38.50 -61.12 11.04
CA PHE A 488 38.65 -62.53 11.40
C PHE A 488 37.49 -63.37 10.89
N GLN A 489 36.24 -62.95 11.13
CA GLN A 489 35.06 -63.69 10.66
C GLN A 489 35.01 -63.80 9.12
N LYS A 490 35.52 -62.80 8.41
CA LYS A 490 35.56 -62.85 6.95
C LYS A 490 36.63 -63.81 6.40
N LEU A 491 37.75 -63.96 7.12
CA LEU A 491 38.95 -64.63 6.60
C LEU A 491 39.23 -65.99 7.23
N TYR A 492 38.64 -66.30 8.38
CA TYR A 492 38.84 -67.56 9.08
C TYR A 492 38.12 -68.71 8.39
N ASP A 493 38.85 -69.80 8.16
CA ASP A 493 38.34 -70.99 7.49
C ASP A 493 38.31 -72.18 8.48
N PRO A 494 37.14 -72.69 8.89
CA PRO A 494 37.03 -73.72 9.92
C PRO A 494 37.61 -75.08 9.50
N ASP A 495 37.76 -75.35 8.20
CA ASP A 495 38.29 -76.62 7.68
C ASP A 495 39.82 -76.66 7.66
N LYS A 496 40.46 -75.52 7.94
CA LYS A 496 41.92 -75.39 7.95
C LYS A 496 42.48 -75.42 9.37
N SER A 497 43.67 -76.03 9.50
CA SER A 497 44.37 -76.06 10.78
C SER A 497 44.62 -74.65 11.33
N ILE A 498 44.67 -74.52 12.66
CA ILE A 498 44.91 -73.22 13.32
C ILE A 498 46.24 -72.59 12.86
N ARG A 499 47.25 -73.42 12.55
CA ARG A 499 48.54 -72.96 12.03
C ARG A 499 48.41 -72.32 10.65
N HIS A 500 47.65 -72.95 9.76
CA HIS A 500 47.40 -72.44 8.41
C HIS A 500 46.55 -71.16 8.43
N ASN A 501 45.51 -71.14 9.27
CA ASN A 501 44.70 -69.94 9.49
C ASN A 501 45.55 -68.77 10.02
N LYS A 502 46.49 -69.03 10.93
CA LYS A 502 47.39 -67.98 11.44
C LYS A 502 48.25 -67.37 10.35
N GLU A 503 48.85 -68.19 9.49
CA GLU A 503 49.69 -67.72 8.37
C GLU A 503 48.84 -66.93 7.36
N TYR A 504 47.64 -67.41 7.04
CA TYR A 504 46.71 -66.74 6.12
C TYR A 504 46.18 -65.41 6.66
N LEU A 505 45.79 -65.36 7.93
CA LEU A 505 45.33 -64.12 8.57
C LEU A 505 46.46 -63.08 8.65
N ALA A 506 47.70 -63.52 8.93
CA ALA A 506 48.87 -62.64 8.93
C ALA A 506 49.18 -62.07 7.54
N ASP A 507 49.10 -62.88 6.48
CA ASP A 507 49.24 -62.42 5.08
C ASP A 507 48.19 -61.35 4.70
N LYS A 508 46.98 -61.44 5.26
CA LYS A 508 45.90 -60.47 5.07
C LYS A 508 45.89 -59.32 6.09
N GLY A 509 46.99 -59.15 6.82
CA GLY A 509 47.19 -58.01 7.73
C GLY A 509 46.57 -58.17 9.12
N LEU A 510 46.00 -59.33 9.46
CA LEU A 510 45.47 -59.65 10.79
C LEU A 510 46.46 -60.50 11.60
N ASN A 511 47.42 -59.82 12.24
CA ASN A 511 48.36 -60.46 13.16
C ASN A 511 47.75 -60.68 14.55
N ILE A 512 47.19 -61.86 14.78
CA ILE A 512 46.63 -62.28 16.07
C ILE A 512 47.26 -63.58 16.57
N SER A 513 47.25 -63.77 17.89
CA SER A 513 47.88 -64.94 18.52
C SER A 513 47.09 -66.23 18.24
N VAL A 514 47.77 -67.39 18.28
CA VAL A 514 47.14 -68.72 18.16
C VAL A 514 46.02 -68.89 19.18
N GLY A 515 46.23 -68.40 20.42
CA GLY A 515 45.22 -68.44 21.47
C GLY A 515 43.99 -67.60 21.14
N THR A 516 44.18 -66.40 20.59
CA THR A 516 43.08 -65.53 20.15
C THR A 516 42.29 -66.14 18.99
N ILE A 517 42.98 -66.78 18.02
CA ILE A 517 42.32 -67.52 16.93
C ILE A 517 41.47 -68.66 17.50
N ALA A 518 42.01 -69.44 18.45
CA ALA A 518 41.32 -70.56 19.07
C ALA A 518 40.13 -70.12 19.94
N GLU A 519 40.22 -68.96 20.57
CA GLU A 519 39.16 -68.37 21.37
C GLU A 519 38.04 -67.80 20.48
N TRP A 520 38.40 -67.01 19.46
CA TRP A 520 37.44 -66.42 18.53
C TRP A 520 36.77 -67.46 17.64
N SER A 521 37.47 -68.53 17.22
CA SER A 521 36.84 -69.63 16.47
C SER A 521 35.80 -70.38 17.31
N LYS A 522 36.06 -70.58 18.60
CA LYS A 522 35.06 -71.15 19.53
C LYS A 522 33.85 -70.25 19.70
N LEU A 523 34.08 -68.94 19.84
CA LEU A 523 33.01 -67.96 20.07
C LEU A 523 32.12 -67.77 18.83
N TYR A 524 32.71 -67.69 17.64
CA TYR A 524 31.98 -67.29 16.43
C TYR A 524 31.64 -68.45 15.48
N TYR A 525 32.26 -69.63 15.61
CA TYR A 525 32.08 -70.73 14.66
C TYR A 525 31.78 -72.11 15.30
N LYS A 526 31.96 -72.32 16.61
CA LYS A 526 31.59 -73.61 17.24
C LYS A 526 30.10 -73.79 17.56
N GLN A 527 29.27 -72.75 17.50
CA GLN A 527 27.82 -72.90 17.76
C GLN A 527 27.07 -73.58 16.60
N ASP A 528 27.62 -73.62 15.38
CA ASP A 528 26.97 -74.26 14.22
C ASP A 528 27.18 -75.77 14.15
N PHE A 529 28.23 -76.32 14.80
CA PHE A 529 28.49 -77.77 14.79
C PHE A 529 27.47 -78.55 15.64
N ALA A 530 26.94 -77.95 16.71
CA ALA A 530 25.89 -78.55 17.54
C ALA A 530 24.53 -78.55 16.83
N ARG A 531 24.18 -77.45 16.15
CA ARG A 531 22.93 -77.31 15.37
C ARG A 531 22.90 -78.16 14.09
N GLN A 532 24.05 -78.46 13.49
CA GLN A 532 24.13 -79.38 12.34
C GLN A 532 23.93 -80.86 12.71
N ILE A 533 24.36 -81.29 13.92
CA ILE A 533 24.18 -82.68 14.38
C ILE A 533 22.72 -82.96 14.78
N GLU A 534 22.00 -81.99 15.36
CA GLU A 534 20.56 -82.12 15.66
C GLU A 534 19.72 -82.25 14.38
N ARG A 535 20.02 -81.46 13.33
CA ARG A 535 19.29 -81.51 12.04
C ARG A 535 19.52 -82.79 11.23
N LEU A 536 20.56 -83.57 11.51
CA LEU A 536 20.83 -84.84 10.85
C LEU A 536 20.18 -86.05 11.56
N ARG A 537 19.68 -85.89 12.79
CA ARG A 537 19.01 -86.95 13.55
C ARG A 537 17.49 -87.00 13.37
N ASP A 538 16.85 -85.90 12.96
CA ASP A 538 15.38 -85.81 12.92
C ASP A 538 14.74 -85.98 11.52
N ASN A 539 15.50 -86.33 10.47
CA ASN A 539 14.94 -86.50 9.12
C ASN A 539 14.71 -87.98 8.71
N THR A 540 13.94 -88.70 9.52
CA THR A 540 13.10 -89.80 9.02
C THR A 540 11.68 -89.64 9.54
N CYS A 541 10.74 -89.55 8.59
CA CYS A 541 9.27 -89.61 8.74
C CYS A 541 8.51 -88.26 8.73
N PHE A 542 7.89 -88.02 7.58
CA PHE A 542 6.56 -87.49 7.28
C PHE A 542 5.77 -86.62 8.29
N ASP A 543 5.10 -85.65 7.64
CA ASP A 543 3.83 -84.98 7.95
C ASP A 543 3.79 -83.76 8.88
N VAL A 544 3.52 -82.62 8.21
CA VAL A 544 2.46 -81.62 8.43
C VAL A 544 2.30 -80.97 9.83
N ASP A 545 2.31 -79.63 9.77
CA ASP A 545 1.66 -78.59 10.60
C ASP A 545 2.34 -77.93 11.82
N LEU A 546 2.48 -76.59 11.65
CA LEU A 546 2.42 -75.47 12.63
C LEU A 546 3.60 -75.35 13.64
N PRO A 547 3.80 -74.23 14.40
CA PRO A 547 3.23 -72.88 14.38
C PRO A 547 4.26 -71.72 14.51
N VAL A 548 3.71 -70.51 14.46
CA VAL A 548 4.20 -69.18 14.90
C VAL A 548 5.06 -69.19 16.18
N LEU A 549 6.13 -68.38 16.20
CA LEU A 549 6.70 -67.86 17.44
C LEU A 549 7.18 -66.42 17.29
N ASN A 550 6.49 -65.55 18.03
CA ASN A 550 6.68 -64.12 18.17
C ASN A 550 8.08 -63.75 18.68
N PHE A 551 8.61 -62.65 18.17
CA PHE A 551 9.53 -61.80 18.93
C PHE A 551 8.95 -60.40 18.98
N ASP A 552 8.41 -60.08 20.15
CA ASP A 552 8.04 -58.73 20.56
C ASP A 552 9.30 -57.85 20.63
N MET A 553 9.25 -56.72 19.95
CA MET A 553 10.11 -55.58 20.22
C MET A 553 9.21 -54.35 20.23
N ASP A 554 8.90 -53.91 21.45
CA ASP A 554 8.20 -52.67 21.76
C ASP A 554 8.91 -51.48 21.11
N ILE A 555 8.26 -50.89 20.10
CA ILE A 555 8.57 -49.54 19.62
C ILE A 555 7.36 -48.67 19.94
N LEU A 556 7.56 -47.77 20.89
CA LEU A 556 6.59 -46.77 21.35
C LEU A 556 6.03 -45.97 20.16
N ALA A 557 4.71 -45.98 20.08
CA ALA A 557 3.89 -45.21 19.17
C ALA A 557 4.09 -43.70 19.39
N ASN A 558 4.25 -42.97 18.29
CA ASN A 558 3.81 -41.59 18.21
C ASN A 558 2.83 -41.50 17.04
N GLU A 559 1.60 -41.20 17.40
CA GLU A 559 0.43 -41.06 16.54
C GLU A 559 0.72 -40.02 15.43
N LYS A 560 0.56 -40.45 14.18
CA LYS A 560 0.31 -39.55 13.06
C LYS A 560 -1.02 -39.96 12.44
N GLU A 561 -2.00 -39.07 12.57
CA GLU A 561 -3.27 -39.14 11.86
C GLU A 561 -3.07 -39.15 10.33
N PRO A 562 -4.00 -39.76 9.58
CA PRO A 562 -3.81 -40.04 8.16
C PRO A 562 -4.04 -38.79 7.30
N TYR A 563 -3.05 -38.50 6.45
CA TYR A 563 -3.17 -37.55 5.36
C TYR A 563 -4.03 -38.18 4.26
N LEU A 564 -5.17 -37.55 3.95
CA LEU A 564 -5.95 -37.79 2.73
C LEU A 564 -5.39 -36.88 1.62
N GLU A 565 -4.68 -37.48 0.66
CA GLU A 565 -4.68 -37.05 -0.75
C GLU A 565 -6.11 -37.28 -1.28
N GLU A 566 -6.71 -36.53 -2.20
CA GLU A 566 -6.30 -35.50 -3.15
C GLU A 566 -7.63 -34.92 -3.68
N THR A 567 -7.74 -33.62 -3.90
CA THR A 567 -8.57 -33.11 -5.02
C THR A 567 -7.93 -31.85 -5.57
N LYS A 568 -7.40 -31.99 -6.79
CA LYS A 568 -6.89 -30.94 -7.68
C LYS A 568 -7.84 -29.74 -7.73
N SER A 569 -7.30 -28.51 -7.68
CA SER A 569 -7.51 -27.53 -8.75
C SER A 569 -6.76 -26.21 -8.51
N TYR A 570 -6.20 -25.70 -9.61
CA TYR A 570 -5.62 -24.37 -9.86
C TYR A 570 -4.24 -24.07 -9.27
N GLU A 571 -3.28 -23.91 -10.21
CA GLU A 571 -2.02 -23.21 -10.00
C GLU A 571 -2.27 -21.84 -9.36
N MET A 572 -2.03 -21.73 -8.05
CA MET A 572 -1.92 -20.45 -7.38
C MET A 572 -0.64 -19.76 -7.84
N TYR A 573 -0.75 -18.90 -8.84
CA TYR A 573 0.27 -17.88 -9.08
C TYR A 573 0.31 -16.95 -7.87
N ASN A 574 1.40 -17.03 -7.11
CA ASN A 574 1.60 -16.33 -5.84
C ASN A 574 1.92 -14.85 -6.11
N TRP A 575 0.88 -14.04 -6.31
CA TRP A 575 0.98 -12.57 -6.48
C TRP A 575 1.02 -11.81 -5.14
N GLU A 576 1.09 -12.52 -4.02
CA GLU A 576 1.22 -11.91 -2.70
C GLU A 576 2.66 -11.44 -2.49
N LEU A 577 2.93 -10.17 -2.78
CA LEU A 577 4.12 -9.49 -2.27
C LEU A 577 4.14 -9.59 -0.73
N PRO A 578 5.29 -9.93 -0.12
CA PRO A 578 5.36 -10.43 1.25
C PRO A 578 4.89 -9.40 2.28
N PRO A 579 4.31 -9.85 3.41
CA PRO A 579 4.11 -8.98 4.56
C PRO A 579 5.47 -8.56 5.13
N LEU A 580 5.81 -7.28 5.00
CA LEU A 580 6.99 -6.69 5.61
C LEU A 580 6.77 -6.58 7.13
N TYR A 581 7.36 -7.49 7.91
CA TYR A 581 7.41 -7.40 9.36
C TYR A 581 8.60 -6.57 9.85
N TRP A 582 8.28 -5.38 10.34
CA TRP A 582 8.64 -4.77 11.63
C TRP A 582 10.04 -5.08 12.20
N GLU A 583 10.91 -4.07 12.16
CA GLU A 583 11.81 -3.76 13.27
C GLU A 583 11.03 -2.88 14.27
N ASN A 584 10.99 -3.30 15.53
CA ASN A 584 10.31 -2.61 16.61
C ASN A 584 10.91 -1.21 16.84
N ASN A 585 10.01 -0.26 17.12
CA ASN A 585 10.21 1.17 17.39
C ASN A 585 10.15 2.07 16.14
N ASN A 586 8.92 2.31 15.65
CA ASN A 586 8.63 3.53 14.91
C ASN A 586 7.52 4.29 15.64
N PRO A 587 7.74 5.56 16.04
CA PRO A 587 6.68 6.39 16.57
C PRO A 587 5.76 6.82 15.42
N CYS A 588 4.45 6.64 15.60
CA CYS A 588 3.45 7.37 14.82
C CYS A 588 3.72 8.87 14.97
N MET A 589 4.17 9.53 13.92
CA MET A 589 4.03 10.98 13.84
C MET A 589 2.60 11.28 13.39
N CYS A 590 1.78 11.71 14.34
CA CYS A 590 0.59 12.50 14.06
C CYS A 590 1.06 13.79 13.37
N PHE A 591 0.69 13.97 12.11
CA PHE A 591 0.84 15.27 11.46
C PHE A 591 -0.16 16.23 12.11
N SER A 592 0.36 17.23 12.82
CA SER A 592 -0.36 18.39 13.35
C SER A 592 -0.56 19.45 12.28
#